data_AF-A0A7X8YZL8-F1
#
_entry.id   AF-A0A7X8YZL8-F1
#
_cell.length_a   1.000
_cell.length_b   1.000
_cell.length_c   1.000
_cell.angle_alpha   90.00
_cell.angle_beta   90.00
_cell.angle_gamma   90.00
#
_symmetry.space_group_name_H-M   'P 1'
#
loop_
_entity.id
_entity.type
_entity.pdbx_description
1 polymer ?
#
loop_
_entity_poly.entity_id
_entity_poly.type
_entity_poly.pdbx_seq_one_letter_code
_entity_poly.pdbx_strand_id
1 'polypeptide(L)'
;METGKADMVAYCGLYCAQCRAFTKNRCPGCHEKTNANWCRVRSCCIKNGHESCADCTTFDDPNKCRGFNNLIARAFGFIFRSDRRACIQQIRQKGIQFHADEMTRLGRQSIRR
;
A
#
# COMPACT_ATOMS: atom_id res chain seq x y z
N MET A 1 -13.27 11.35 -16.47
CA MET A 1 -13.11 10.24 -15.50
C MET A 1 -11.94 10.63 -14.62
N GLU A 2 -12.09 10.58 -13.30
CA GLU A 2 -11.00 10.96 -12.38
C GLU A 2 -9.93 9.87 -12.38
N THR A 3 -8.72 10.21 -12.80
CA THR A 3 -7.56 9.31 -12.80
C THR A 3 -6.93 9.29 -11.41
N GLY A 4 -6.56 8.10 -10.93
CA GLY A 4 -5.85 7.94 -9.68
C GLY A 4 -4.40 8.40 -9.79
N LYS A 5 -3.81 8.77 -8.64
CA LYS A 5 -2.42 9.21 -8.58
C LYS A 5 -1.52 8.08 -8.10
N ALA A 6 -0.57 7.63 -8.92
CA ALA A 6 0.29 6.49 -8.58
C ALA A 6 1.14 6.72 -7.32
N ASP A 7 1.63 7.93 -7.11
CA ASP A 7 2.41 8.37 -5.94
C ASP A 7 1.62 8.26 -4.61
N MET A 8 0.29 8.18 -4.70
CA MET A 8 -0.61 7.98 -3.58
C MET A 8 -0.81 6.50 -3.22
N VAL A 9 -0.20 5.57 -3.95
CA VAL A 9 -0.15 4.14 -3.57
C VAL A 9 0.97 3.94 -2.56
N ALA A 10 0.61 3.56 -1.33
CA ALA A 10 1.58 3.27 -0.29
C ALA A 10 2.47 2.06 -0.64
N TYR A 11 3.66 2.00 -0.05
CA TYR A 11 4.58 0.87 -0.16
C TYR A 11 3.97 -0.53 0.08
N CYS A 12 2.89 -0.61 0.87
CA CYS A 12 2.18 -1.87 1.15
C CYS A 12 0.97 -2.15 0.25
N GLY A 13 0.76 -1.35 -0.80
CA GLY A 13 -0.34 -1.46 -1.75
C GLY A 13 -1.66 -0.82 -1.30
N LEU A 14 -1.68 -0.08 -0.19
CA LEU A 14 -2.88 0.68 0.18
C LEU A 14 -2.92 2.01 -0.57
N TYR A 15 -4.09 2.40 -1.06
CA TYR A 15 -4.26 3.68 -1.75
C TYR A 15 -4.57 4.80 -0.76
N CYS A 16 -3.57 5.64 -0.47
CA CYS A 16 -3.66 6.71 0.52
C CYS A 16 -4.69 7.77 0.17
N ALA A 17 -4.93 8.06 -1.12
CA ALA A 17 -5.90 9.09 -1.51
C ALA A 17 -7.32 8.76 -1.03
N GLN A 18 -7.65 7.47 -0.86
CA GLN A 18 -8.94 7.01 -0.31
C GLN A 18 -8.86 6.61 1.17
N CYS A 19 -7.77 6.92 1.85
CA CYS A 19 -7.64 6.72 3.28
C CYS A 19 -8.34 7.85 4.06
N ARG A 20 -9.22 7.51 5.00
CA ARG A 20 -9.95 8.49 5.84
C ARG A 20 -9.05 9.44 6.63
N ALA A 21 -7.83 9.03 6.96
CA ALA A 21 -6.88 9.90 7.66
C ALA A 21 -6.29 10.95 6.71
N PHE A 22 -5.97 10.55 5.48
CA PHE A 22 -5.47 11.44 4.43
C PHE A 22 -6.53 12.44 3.99
N THR A 23 -7.75 11.98 3.68
CA THR A 23 -8.85 12.85 3.25
C THR A 23 -9.33 13.84 4.32
N LYS A 24 -8.95 13.62 5.58
CA LYS A 24 -9.19 14.54 6.70
C LYS A 24 -7.96 15.37 7.07
N ASN A 25 -6.92 15.39 6.24
CA ASN A 25 -5.66 16.10 6.49
C ASN A 25 -4.95 15.73 7.80
N ARG A 26 -5.17 14.50 8.30
CA ARG A 26 -4.55 13.98 9.53
C ARG A 26 -3.32 13.10 9.28
N CYS A 27 -3.02 12.82 8.01
CA CYS A 27 -1.89 12.01 7.58
C CYS A 27 -1.43 12.51 6.20
N PRO A 28 -0.12 12.72 5.96
CA PRO A 28 0.37 13.23 4.69
C PRO A 28 0.49 12.17 3.58
N GLY A 29 0.20 10.89 3.88
CA GLY A 29 0.42 9.77 2.97
C GLY A 29 1.67 8.96 3.31
N CYS A 30 1.83 7.79 2.69
CA CYS A 30 2.89 6.83 3.10
C CYS A 30 4.31 7.31 2.74
N HIS A 31 4.48 7.94 1.59
CA HIS A 31 5.79 8.39 1.11
C HIS A 31 6.28 9.60 1.93
N GLU A 32 5.40 10.57 2.14
CA GLU A 32 5.67 11.81 2.90
C GLU A 32 5.80 11.63 4.42
N LYS A 33 5.26 10.55 5.02
CA LYS A 33 5.25 10.40 6.48
C LYS A 33 6.66 10.10 7.03
N THR A 34 7.26 11.09 7.69
CA THR A 34 8.62 11.02 8.27
C THR A 34 8.70 10.25 9.59
N ASN A 35 7.66 10.28 10.43
CA ASN A 35 7.64 9.62 11.74
C ASN A 35 7.12 8.17 11.72
N ALA A 36 7.39 7.41 10.66
CA ALA A 36 6.94 6.04 10.47
C ALA A 36 8.07 5.01 10.47
N ASN A 37 9.15 5.28 11.22
CA ASN A 37 10.35 4.42 11.28
C ASN A 37 10.08 2.99 11.80
N TRP A 38 8.97 2.80 12.51
CA TRP A 38 8.50 1.49 12.96
C TRP A 38 7.94 0.62 11.81
N CYS A 39 7.56 1.21 10.68
CA CYS A 39 6.98 0.49 9.54
C CYS A 39 8.07 -0.20 8.71
N ARG A 40 8.29 -1.49 8.96
CA ARG A 40 9.30 -2.30 8.26
C ARG A 40 9.12 -2.32 6.74
N VAL A 41 7.89 -2.33 6.23
CA VAL A 41 7.61 -2.28 4.79
C VAL A 41 8.15 -0.99 4.17
N ARG A 42 7.87 0.16 4.81
CA ARG A 42 8.35 1.46 4.35
C ARG A 42 9.87 1.51 4.33
N SER A 43 10.50 1.17 5.46
CA SER A 43 11.96 1.18 5.56
C SER A 43 12.62 0.23 4.56
N CYS A 44 12.01 -0.93 4.29
CA CYS A 44 12.48 -1.88 3.30
C CYS A 44 12.40 -1.33 1.87
N CYS A 45 11.27 -0.75 1.48
CA CYS A 45 11.10 -0.22 0.12
C CYS A 45 12.05 0.96 -0.14
N ILE A 46 12.17 1.88 0.82
CA ILE A 46 13.12 3.01 0.74
C ILE A 46 14.56 2.51 0.55
N LYS A 47 15.00 1.52 1.36
CA LYS A 47 16.35 0.95 1.27
C LYS A 47 16.63 0.32 -0.10
N ASN A 48 15.63 -0.27 -0.74
CA ASN A 48 15.76 -0.95 -2.03
C ASN A 48 15.38 -0.07 -3.23
N GLY A 49 15.03 1.21 -3.01
CA GLY A 49 14.56 2.10 -4.08
C GLY A 49 13.26 1.64 -4.75
N HIS A 50 12.41 0.90 -4.03
CA HIS A 50 11.14 0.40 -4.55
C HIS A 50 10.03 1.43 -4.33
N GLU A 51 9.15 1.59 -5.31
CA GLU A 51 7.90 2.35 -5.18
C GLU A 51 6.90 1.58 -4.32
N SER A 52 6.91 0.25 -4.39
CA SER A 52 6.10 -0.60 -3.51
C SER A 52 6.67 -2.00 -3.30
N CYS A 53 6.07 -2.77 -2.40
CA CYS A 53 6.38 -4.19 -2.25
C CYS A 53 6.11 -5.02 -3.52
N ALA A 54 5.42 -4.46 -4.53
CA ALA A 54 5.25 -5.11 -5.82
C ALA A 54 6.58 -5.29 -6.55
N ASP A 55 7.51 -4.36 -6.38
CA ASP A 55 8.82 -4.35 -7.05
C ASP A 55 9.79 -5.37 -6.44
N CYS A 56 9.46 -5.90 -5.26
CA CYS A 56 10.28 -6.90 -4.59
C CYS A 56 10.28 -8.21 -5.39
N THR A 57 11.47 -8.65 -5.81
CA THR A 57 11.71 -9.90 -6.54
C THR A 57 12.16 -11.06 -5.64
N THR A 58 12.46 -10.79 -4.36
CA THR A 58 12.91 -11.82 -3.40
C THR A 58 11.79 -12.78 -3.00
N PHE A 59 10.54 -12.33 -3.01
CA PHE A 59 9.39 -13.12 -2.58
C PHE A 59 8.25 -13.04 -3.61
N ASP A 60 7.94 -14.17 -4.24
CA ASP A 60 6.79 -14.28 -5.16
C ASP A 60 5.46 -14.06 -4.45
N ASP A 61 5.34 -14.55 -3.22
CA ASP A 61 4.18 -14.29 -2.35
C ASP A 61 4.58 -13.30 -1.26
N PRO A 62 4.00 -12.09 -1.20
CA PRO A 62 4.25 -11.13 -0.14
C PRO A 62 4.01 -11.69 1.27
N ASN A 63 3.15 -12.71 1.43
CA ASN A 63 2.91 -13.35 2.72
C ASN A 63 4.10 -14.18 3.23
N LYS A 64 5.02 -14.61 2.36
CA LYS A 64 6.28 -15.27 2.74
C LYS A 64 7.31 -14.27 3.29
N CYS A 65 7.15 -12.98 3.01
CA CYS A 65 8.01 -11.93 3.54
C CYS A 65 7.62 -11.59 4.99
N ARG A 66 8.50 -11.91 5.96
CA ARG A 66 8.31 -11.54 7.37
C ARG A 66 8.19 -10.03 7.61
N GLY A 67 8.79 -9.22 6.73
CA GLY A 67 8.68 -7.75 6.78
C GLY A 67 7.28 -7.26 6.43
N PHE A 68 6.64 -7.89 5.43
CA PHE A 68 5.30 -7.56 4.93
C PHE A 68 4.19 -8.17 5.80
N ASN A 69 4.36 -9.45 6.15
CA ASN A 69 3.45 -10.24 6.97
C ASN A 69 3.85 -10.19 8.46
N ASN A 70 3.96 -8.98 9.02
CA ASN A 70 4.21 -8.81 10.45
C ASN A 70 2.90 -8.57 11.24
N LEU A 71 2.89 -9.00 12.50
CA LEU A 71 1.71 -8.99 13.40
C LEU A 71 1.15 -7.57 13.66
N ILE A 72 1.99 -6.54 13.60
CA ILE A 72 1.56 -5.13 13.78
C ILE A 72 0.79 -4.63 12.56
N ALA A 73 1.15 -5.04 11.35
CA ALA A 73 0.39 -4.75 10.15
C ALA A 73 -0.90 -5.60 10.03
N ARG A 74 -1.01 -6.70 10.79
CA ARG A 74 -2.26 -7.47 10.96
C ARG A 74 -3.27 -6.74 11.86
N ALA A 75 -2.81 -5.99 12.87
CA ALA A 75 -3.69 -5.23 13.77
C ALA A 75 -4.42 -4.07 13.04
N PHE A 76 -3.74 -3.32 12.17
CA PHE A 76 -4.41 -2.31 11.31
C PHE A 76 -5.22 -2.94 10.17
N GLY A 77 -4.82 -4.11 9.64
CA GLY A 77 -5.60 -4.85 8.63
C GLY A 77 -6.98 -5.30 9.11
N PHE A 78 -7.13 -5.58 10.42
CA PHE A 78 -8.41 -6.00 11.02
C PHE A 78 -9.42 -4.85 11.17
N ILE A 79 -8.94 -3.62 11.39
CA ILE A 79 -9.82 -2.43 11.52
C ILE A 79 -10.28 -1.92 10.15
N PHE A 80 -9.50 -2.17 9.08
CA PHE A 80 -9.75 -1.62 7.74
C PHE A 80 -10.24 -2.63 6.68
N ARG A 81 -10.43 -3.92 7.02
CA ARG A 81 -10.80 -5.00 6.08
C ARG A 81 -9.97 -4.97 4.78
N SER A 82 -8.67 -4.69 4.91
CA SER A 82 -7.79 -4.50 3.76
C SER A 82 -7.07 -5.79 3.36
N ASP A 83 -7.05 -6.05 2.06
CA ASP A 83 -6.22 -7.09 1.46
C ASP A 83 -4.97 -6.48 0.81
N ARG A 84 -3.95 -6.22 1.64
CA ARG A 84 -2.65 -5.73 1.14
C ARG A 84 -2.00 -6.70 0.17
N ARG A 85 -2.16 -8.02 0.36
CA ARG A 85 -1.58 -9.01 -0.56
C ARG A 85 -2.25 -8.89 -1.93
N ALA A 86 -3.58 -8.86 -1.97
CA ALA A 86 -4.30 -8.71 -3.23
C ALA A 86 -3.93 -7.40 -3.93
N CYS A 87 -3.76 -6.30 -3.19
CA CYS A 87 -3.26 -5.05 -3.77
C CYS A 87 -1.89 -5.22 -4.41
N ILE A 88 -0.91 -5.80 -3.70
CA ILE A 88 0.44 -6.04 -4.25
C ILE A 88 0.39 -6.95 -5.48
N GLN A 89 -0.46 -8.00 -5.45
CA GLN A 89 -0.64 -8.87 -6.60
C GLN A 89 -1.24 -8.14 -7.80
N GLN A 90 -2.23 -7.26 -7.59
CA GLN A 90 -2.80 -6.44 -8.66
C GLN A 90 -1.77 -5.47 -9.23
N ILE A 91 -0.97 -4.82 -8.39
CA ILE A 91 0.10 -3.91 -8.85
C ILE A 91 1.12 -4.67 -9.70
N ARG A 92 1.55 -5.87 -9.27
CA ARG A 92 2.46 -6.72 -10.07
C ARG A 92 1.87 -7.11 -11.42
N GLN A 93 0.57 -7.41 -11.47
CA GLN A 93 -0.08 -7.90 -12.68
C GLN A 93 -0.48 -6.80 -13.66
N LYS A 94 -0.87 -5.63 -13.16
CA LYS A 94 -1.54 -4.58 -13.95
C LYS A 94 -0.83 -3.22 -13.90
N GLY A 95 0.18 -3.07 -13.06
CA GLY A 95 0.90 -1.83 -12.83
C GLY A 95 0.28 -0.95 -11.73
N ILE A 96 1.11 -0.07 -11.17
CA ILE A 96 0.74 0.82 -10.06
C ILE A 96 -0.29 1.87 -10.47
N GLN A 97 -0.21 2.38 -11.70
CA GLN A 97 -1.17 3.35 -12.24
C GLN A 97 -2.57 2.74 -12.36
N PHE A 98 -2.68 1.54 -12.94
CA PHE A 98 -3.95 0.81 -13.00
C PHE A 98 -4.55 0.63 -11.60
N HIS A 99 -3.72 0.25 -10.62
CA HIS A 99 -4.18 0.07 -9.25
C HIS A 99 -4.72 1.39 -8.66
N ALA A 100 -4.03 2.51 -8.85
CA ALA A 100 -4.49 3.82 -8.39
C ALA A 100 -5.83 4.23 -9.04
N ASP A 101 -5.97 4.04 -10.35
CA ASP A 101 -7.20 4.31 -11.10
C ASP A 101 -8.37 3.46 -10.59
N GLU A 102 -8.13 2.16 -10.41
CA GLU A 102 -9.16 1.23 -9.93
C GLU A 102 -9.58 1.54 -8.49
N MET A 103 -8.63 1.87 -7.60
CA MET A 103 -8.93 2.25 -6.22
C MET A 103 -9.68 3.59 -6.15
N THR A 104 -9.37 4.52 -7.06
CA THR A 104 -10.09 5.79 -7.22
C THR A 104 -11.53 5.52 -7.65
N ARG A 105 -11.71 4.75 -8.73
CA ARG A 105 -13.02 4.35 -9.27
C ARG A 105 -13.89 3.64 -8.23
N LEU A 106 -13.29 2.77 -7.42
CA LEU A 106 -14.01 2.02 -6.39
C LEU A 106 -14.29 2.83 -5.12
N GLY A 107 -13.65 3.98 -4.92
CA GLY A 107 -13.76 4.75 -3.69
C GLY A 107 -13.11 4.05 -2.49
N ARG A 108 -12.04 3.27 -2.69
CA ARG A 108 -11.48 2.37 -1.66
C ARG A 108 -9.98 2.49 -1.52
N GLN A 109 -9.49 2.34 -0.29
CA GLN A 109 -8.05 2.29 -0.01
C GLN A 109 -7.42 0.90 -0.24
N SER A 110 -8.22 -0.15 -0.47
CA SER A 110 -7.75 -1.53 -0.60
C SER A 110 -8.78 -2.41 -1.30
N ILE A 111 -8.30 -3.49 -1.92
CA ILE A 111 -9.14 -4.62 -2.33
C ILE A 111 -9.76 -5.25 -1.07
N ARG A 112 -11.05 -5.59 -1.14
CA ARG A 112 -11.75 -6.23 -0.01
C ARG A 112 -11.29 -7.68 0.12
N ARG A 113 -11.09 -8.11 1.37
CA ARG A 113 -11.11 -9.54 1.73
C ARG A 113 -12.53 -10.08 1.72
#